data_AF-A0A853HX12-F1
#
_entry.id   AF-A0A853HX12-F1
#
_cell.length_a   1.000
_cell.length_b   1.000
_cell.length_c   1.000
_cell.angle_alpha   90.00
_cell.angle_beta   90.00
_cell.angle_gamma   90.00
#
_symmetry.space_group_name_H-M   'P 1'
#
loop_
_entity.id
_entity.type
_entity.pdbx_description
1 polymer ?
#
loop_
_entity_poly.entity_id
_entity_poly.type
_entity_poly.pdbx_seq_one_letter_code
_entity_poly.pdbx_strand_id
1 'polypeptide(L)'
;MPNKLFLSTLATLQAGLLTFASHATANQTEIDVLVLYTPGAASLYGGSPNARIDHLMAVTNQVYQDSGLNLKLRAVHTHQVNYPDTGNAGTALRDLTNKSDPAFNQVDQLREKYGADMVMLYRPYHSSHASCGVAWIGGYNSNGNLSNSYYKNYMYSHIAISTCGEYVTSHELGHNMGLLHSRKQNGSGGTYPFALGHGEQGKFVTIMAYQSAYNVNYWTGKVYKFSSPKLQCQGSPCGVDRHDTYWGADAAYTLGVTTPQIANYFPTKVENNNPLLEELKKAKAKLDEVNQQIKENKTKLRSLRQQLRQARYALWQRWREFRQAWWSRQNIWGAWRTLIDAYKQRYTIRKEYYAAVQELRSLYKEKRVAWQHYQKIKQQMK
;
A
#
# COMPACT_ATOMS: atom_id res chain seq x y z
N MET A 1 -55.24 36.68 62.23
CA MET A 1 -54.44 37.54 61.34
C MET A 1 -52.99 37.55 61.82
N PRO A 2 -51.93 37.57 60.99
CA PRO A 2 -51.82 37.09 59.61
C PRO A 2 -50.53 36.25 59.32
N ASN A 3 -50.62 35.48 58.22
CA ASN A 3 -49.65 35.25 57.14
C ASN A 3 -48.32 34.48 57.30
N LYS A 4 -48.33 33.33 56.59
CA LYS A 4 -47.45 32.90 55.47
C LYS A 4 -45.93 32.84 55.71
N LEU A 5 -45.33 31.66 55.44
CA LEU A 5 -44.71 31.37 54.15
C LEU A 5 -44.31 29.89 54.05
N PHE A 6 -44.89 29.19 53.07
CA PHE A 6 -44.36 27.93 52.54
C PHE A 6 -43.10 28.25 51.72
N LEU A 7 -41.97 27.60 52.03
CA LEU A 7 -40.77 27.62 51.19
C LEU A 7 -40.71 26.29 50.43
N SER A 8 -41.13 26.35 49.16
CA SER A 8 -40.91 25.31 48.16
C SER A 8 -39.46 25.35 47.70
N THR A 9 -38.72 24.27 47.96
CA THR A 9 -37.40 24.04 47.34
C THR A 9 -37.61 23.64 45.87
N LEU A 10 -37.38 24.58 44.97
CA LEU A 10 -37.24 24.35 43.53
C LEU A 10 -35.95 23.57 43.27
N ALA A 11 -36.08 22.29 42.88
CA ALA A 11 -35.01 21.55 42.25
C ALA A 11 -34.88 22.04 40.80
N THR A 12 -33.85 22.84 40.51
CA THR A 12 -33.48 23.23 39.14
C THR A 12 -32.86 22.04 38.43
N LEU A 13 -33.63 21.37 37.57
CA LEU A 13 -33.10 20.44 36.57
C LEU A 13 -32.31 21.26 35.54
N GLN A 14 -30.98 21.25 35.67
CA GLN A 14 -30.08 21.75 34.64
C GLN A 14 -30.01 20.68 33.54
N ALA A 15 -30.83 20.85 32.50
CA ALA A 15 -30.71 20.07 31.27
C ALA A 15 -29.40 20.46 30.58
N GLY A 16 -28.35 19.67 30.78
CA GLY A 16 -27.12 19.77 30.01
C GLY A 16 -27.42 19.45 28.55
N LEU A 17 -27.45 20.47 27.70
CA LEU A 17 -27.35 20.28 26.26
C LEU A 17 -25.94 19.72 25.96
N LEU A 18 -25.85 18.41 25.81
CA LEU A 18 -24.75 17.77 25.10
C LEU A 18 -24.88 18.15 23.63
N THR A 19 -24.23 19.23 23.23
CA THR A 19 -23.95 19.49 21.83
C THR A 19 -22.95 18.43 21.36
N PHE A 20 -23.46 17.36 20.77
CA PHE A 20 -22.65 16.53 19.88
C PHE A 20 -22.31 17.41 18.67
N ALA A 21 -21.17 18.11 18.74
CA ALA A 21 -20.52 18.63 17.56
C ALA A 21 -20.18 17.40 16.70
N SER A 22 -21.00 17.15 15.68
CA SER A 22 -20.62 16.29 14.57
C SER A 22 -19.35 16.90 13.99
N HIS A 23 -18.20 16.35 14.36
CA HIS A 23 -16.99 16.56 13.60
C HIS A 23 -17.28 15.90 12.26
N ALA A 24 -17.69 16.71 11.28
CA ALA A 24 -17.61 16.30 9.89
C ALA A 24 -16.16 15.87 9.71
N THR A 25 -15.94 14.56 9.62
CA THR A 25 -14.64 14.02 9.23
C THR A 25 -14.38 14.62 7.86
N ALA A 26 -13.48 15.60 7.78
CA ALA A 26 -13.07 16.15 6.50
C ALA A 26 -12.70 14.95 5.62
N ASN A 27 -13.36 14.82 4.46
CA ASN A 27 -13.03 13.74 3.53
C ASN A 27 -11.53 13.82 3.24
N GLN A 28 -10.85 12.66 3.31
CA GLN A 28 -9.43 12.56 2.96
C GLN A 28 -9.24 13.13 1.55
N THR A 29 -8.31 14.08 1.41
CA THR A 29 -7.96 14.62 0.09
C THR A 29 -7.21 13.53 -0.66
N GLU A 30 -7.71 13.14 -1.83
CA GLU A 30 -7.03 12.22 -2.73
C GLU A 30 -6.49 13.00 -3.92
N ILE A 31 -5.20 12.82 -4.22
CA ILE A 31 -4.57 13.35 -5.43
C ILE A 31 -4.34 12.19 -6.40
N ASP A 32 -4.89 12.32 -7.59
CA ASP A 32 -4.79 11.32 -8.63
C ASP A 32 -3.56 11.57 -9.51
N VAL A 33 -2.73 10.52 -9.68
CA VAL A 33 -1.44 10.63 -10.38
C VAL A 33 -1.35 9.66 -11.54
N LEU A 34 -0.97 10.19 -12.70
CA LEU A 34 -0.51 9.40 -13.84
C LEU A 34 0.98 9.11 -13.67
N VAL A 35 1.33 7.83 -13.61
CA VAL A 35 2.71 7.38 -13.45
C VAL A 35 3.26 6.95 -14.80
N LEU A 36 4.22 7.69 -15.32
CA LEU A 36 4.98 7.33 -16.51
C LEU A 36 6.27 6.65 -16.10
N TYR A 37 6.74 5.69 -16.89
CA TYR A 37 8.05 5.08 -16.70
C TYR A 37 8.71 4.71 -18.02
N THR A 38 10.03 4.71 -18.06
CA THR A 38 10.81 4.37 -19.28
C THR A 38 11.07 2.86 -19.41
N PRO A 39 11.50 2.36 -20.59
CA PRO A 39 11.84 0.96 -20.77
C PRO A 39 12.96 0.48 -19.84
N GLY A 40 13.96 1.33 -19.54
CA GLY A 40 14.99 1.00 -18.56
C GLY A 40 14.41 0.86 -17.14
N ALA A 41 13.47 1.73 -16.76
CA ALA A 41 12.78 1.59 -15.47
C ALA A 41 12.01 0.27 -15.38
N ALA A 42 11.33 -0.15 -16.45
CA ALA A 42 10.68 -1.45 -16.49
C ALA A 42 11.68 -2.62 -16.41
N SER A 43 12.80 -2.51 -17.13
CA SER A 43 13.84 -3.54 -17.20
C SER A 43 14.49 -3.82 -15.83
N LEU A 44 14.67 -2.79 -15.00
CA LEU A 44 15.17 -2.96 -13.62
C LEU A 44 14.30 -3.88 -12.76
N TYR A 45 13.02 -4.03 -13.10
CA TYR A 45 12.04 -4.80 -12.33
C TYR A 45 11.41 -5.92 -13.16
N GLY A 46 12.20 -6.57 -14.03
CA GLY A 46 11.76 -7.75 -14.78
C GLY A 46 10.66 -7.47 -15.81
N GLY A 47 10.61 -6.24 -16.33
CA GLY A 47 9.64 -5.80 -17.34
C GLY A 47 8.38 -5.16 -16.77
N SER A 48 8.20 -5.10 -15.44
CA SER A 48 7.07 -4.41 -14.80
C SER A 48 7.49 -3.71 -13.51
N PRO A 49 7.56 -2.36 -13.48
CA PRO A 49 7.96 -1.61 -12.30
C PRO A 49 6.84 -1.45 -11.26
N ASN A 50 5.66 -2.05 -11.47
CA ASN A 50 4.46 -1.76 -10.68
C ASN A 50 4.64 -2.02 -9.18
N ALA A 51 5.29 -3.11 -8.78
CA ALA A 51 5.55 -3.38 -7.37
C ALA A 51 6.45 -2.32 -6.70
N ARG A 52 7.42 -1.77 -7.45
CA ARG A 52 8.25 -0.66 -6.95
C ARG A 52 7.46 0.65 -6.91
N ILE A 53 6.64 0.91 -7.92
CA ILE A 53 5.75 2.08 -7.94
C ILE A 53 4.81 2.03 -6.73
N ASP A 54 4.15 0.90 -6.48
CA ASP A 54 3.26 0.70 -5.34
C ASP A 54 3.97 0.95 -4.00
N HIS A 55 5.21 0.46 -3.86
CA HIS A 55 6.06 0.73 -2.70
C HIS A 55 6.34 2.23 -2.52
N LEU A 56 6.73 2.94 -3.58
CA LEU A 56 6.99 4.38 -3.53
C LEU A 56 5.72 5.19 -3.24
N MET A 57 4.56 4.75 -3.74
CA MET A 57 3.26 5.34 -3.39
C MET A 57 2.93 5.11 -1.91
N ALA A 58 3.17 3.90 -1.39
CA ALA A 58 2.94 3.58 0.01
C ALA A 58 3.85 4.40 0.94
N VAL A 59 5.15 4.54 0.61
CA VAL A 59 6.09 5.39 1.36
C VAL A 59 5.63 6.85 1.33
N THR A 60 5.23 7.36 0.18
CA THR A 60 4.74 8.75 0.05
C THR A 60 3.47 8.98 0.88
N ASN A 61 2.55 8.01 0.90
CA ASN A 61 1.36 8.07 1.73
C ASN A 61 1.67 7.98 3.22
N GLN A 62 2.66 7.17 3.62
CA GLN A 62 3.12 7.12 5.01
C GLN A 62 3.73 8.45 5.44
N VAL A 63 4.50 9.11 4.57
CA VAL A 63 5.02 10.46 4.81
C VAL A 63 3.89 11.44 5.09
N TYR A 64 2.83 11.43 4.29
CA TYR A 64 1.68 12.33 4.50
C TYR A 64 1.02 12.07 5.86
N GLN A 65 0.81 10.80 6.21
CA GLN A 65 0.26 10.41 7.52
C GLN A 65 1.16 10.85 8.68
N ASP A 66 2.47 10.59 8.59
CA ASP A 66 3.46 10.96 9.61
C ASP A 66 3.64 12.48 9.73
N SER A 67 3.22 13.22 8.70
CA SER A 67 3.16 14.68 8.67
C SER A 67 1.83 15.26 9.16
N GLY A 68 0.91 14.42 9.64
CA GLY A 68 -0.42 14.84 10.12
C GLY A 68 -1.36 15.33 9.02
N LEU A 69 -1.10 14.96 7.76
CA LEU A 69 -1.91 15.34 6.62
C LEU A 69 -3.01 14.30 6.35
N ASN A 70 -4.25 14.76 6.22
CA ASN A 70 -5.34 13.93 5.73
C ASN A 70 -5.33 13.87 4.18
N LEU A 71 -4.22 13.38 3.64
CA LEU A 71 -3.89 13.38 2.21
C LEU A 71 -3.48 11.97 1.77
N LYS A 72 -3.87 11.59 0.56
CA LYS A 72 -3.50 10.31 -0.06
C LYS A 72 -3.20 10.51 -1.54
N LEU A 73 -2.06 9.99 -1.97
CA LEU A 73 -1.67 9.84 -3.36
C LEU A 73 -2.22 8.55 -3.93
N ARG A 74 -2.76 8.62 -5.14
CA ARG A 74 -3.29 7.45 -5.84
C ARG A 74 -2.76 7.39 -7.26
N ALA A 75 -2.03 6.33 -7.57
CA ALA A 75 -1.65 6.04 -8.95
C ALA A 75 -2.90 5.54 -9.71
N VAL A 76 -3.51 6.42 -10.52
CA VAL A 76 -4.73 6.09 -11.27
C VAL A 76 -4.44 5.34 -12.57
N HIS A 77 -3.23 5.50 -13.11
CA HIS A 77 -2.74 4.73 -14.25
C HIS A 77 -1.21 4.70 -14.25
N THR A 78 -0.65 3.59 -14.74
CA THR A 78 0.79 3.45 -15.00
C THR A 78 0.98 3.22 -16.50
N HIS A 79 1.91 3.94 -17.14
CA HIS A 79 2.11 3.87 -18.58
C HIS A 79 3.59 3.90 -18.94
N GLN A 80 4.03 2.94 -19.76
CA GLN A 80 5.40 2.95 -20.28
C GLN A 80 5.50 3.95 -21.44
N VAL A 81 6.46 4.87 -21.37
CA VAL A 81 6.76 5.84 -22.43
C VAL A 81 8.14 5.55 -23.00
N ASN A 82 8.30 5.63 -24.33
CA ASN A 82 9.57 5.37 -24.99
C ASN A 82 10.49 6.60 -24.95
N TYR A 83 10.94 7.00 -23.76
CA TYR A 83 11.83 8.13 -23.53
C TYR A 83 13.22 7.64 -23.07
N PRO A 84 14.34 8.31 -23.41
CA PRO A 84 15.68 7.87 -23.04
C PRO A 84 15.92 7.79 -21.52
N ASP A 85 16.66 6.79 -21.05
CA ASP A 85 17.04 6.66 -19.63
C ASP A 85 18.16 7.63 -19.20
N THR A 86 18.91 8.18 -20.17
CA THR A 86 20.03 9.12 -19.96
C THR A 86 19.70 10.55 -20.44
N GLY A 87 20.51 11.52 -20.05
CA GLY A 87 20.25 12.96 -20.29
C GLY A 87 19.80 13.68 -19.02
N ASN A 88 19.71 15.02 -19.09
CA ASN A 88 19.43 15.87 -17.94
C ASN A 88 17.97 15.73 -17.45
N ALA A 89 17.75 15.70 -16.12
CA ALA A 89 16.41 15.56 -15.53
C ALA A 89 15.50 16.77 -15.81
N GLY A 90 16.05 17.99 -15.82
CA GLY A 90 15.32 19.22 -16.15
C GLY A 90 14.89 19.28 -17.61
N THR A 91 15.72 18.78 -18.54
CA THR A 91 15.31 18.60 -19.94
C THR A 91 14.14 17.61 -20.03
N ALA A 92 14.23 16.45 -19.37
CA ALA A 92 13.13 15.48 -19.34
C ALA A 92 11.83 16.04 -18.76
N LEU A 93 11.93 16.85 -17.69
CA LEU A 93 10.77 17.54 -17.13
C LEU A 93 10.15 18.51 -18.14
N ARG A 94 10.96 19.30 -18.84
CA ARG A 94 10.48 20.24 -19.87
C ARG A 94 9.87 19.51 -21.05
N ASP A 95 10.48 18.42 -21.51
CA ASP A 95 9.95 17.60 -22.60
C ASP A 95 8.60 17.00 -22.24
N LEU A 96 8.48 16.46 -21.03
CA LEU A 96 7.22 15.96 -20.49
C LEU A 96 6.16 17.05 -20.36
N THR A 97 6.56 18.26 -19.95
CA THR A 97 5.61 19.37 -19.73
C THR A 97 5.08 19.91 -21.05
N ASN A 98 5.99 20.18 -22.00
CA ASN A 98 5.67 20.81 -23.28
C ASN A 98 5.27 19.81 -24.37
N LYS A 99 5.35 18.51 -24.09
CA LYS A 99 5.22 17.42 -25.07
C LYS A 99 6.17 17.60 -26.26
N SER A 100 7.38 18.12 -26.02
CA SER A 100 8.36 18.36 -27.09
C SER A 100 9.09 17.09 -27.55
N ASP A 101 8.89 15.96 -26.86
CA ASP A 101 9.32 14.64 -27.30
C ASP A 101 8.11 13.76 -27.65
N PRO A 102 8.12 13.02 -28.79
CA PRO A 102 7.02 12.16 -29.20
C PRO A 102 6.57 11.12 -28.15
N ALA A 103 7.45 10.73 -27.23
CA ALA A 103 7.14 9.82 -26.13
C ALA A 103 6.00 10.34 -25.23
N PHE A 104 5.73 11.64 -25.23
CA PHE A 104 4.75 12.28 -24.34
C PHE A 104 3.46 12.74 -25.03
N ASN A 105 3.30 12.53 -26.35
CA ASN A 105 2.14 13.02 -27.12
C ASN A 105 0.77 12.62 -26.55
N GLN A 106 0.68 11.47 -25.86
CA GLN A 106 -0.56 10.95 -25.29
C GLN A 106 -0.81 11.38 -23.85
N VAL A 107 0.12 12.09 -23.19
CA VAL A 107 0.06 12.33 -21.75
C VAL A 107 -1.17 13.13 -21.35
N ASP A 108 -1.55 14.17 -22.11
CA ASP A 108 -2.72 14.98 -21.76
C ASP A 108 -4.03 14.20 -21.91
N GLN A 109 -4.13 13.37 -22.97
CA GLN A 109 -5.26 12.45 -23.17
C GLN A 109 -5.35 11.42 -22.03
N LEU A 110 -4.21 10.89 -21.56
CA LEU A 110 -4.18 9.97 -20.42
C LEU A 110 -4.60 10.66 -19.13
N ARG A 111 -4.18 11.91 -18.89
CA ARG A 111 -4.63 12.68 -17.72
C ARG A 111 -6.14 12.89 -17.73
N GLU A 112 -6.71 13.28 -18.87
CA GLU A 112 -8.16 13.46 -19.03
C GLU A 112 -8.92 12.15 -18.84
N LYS A 113 -8.42 11.07 -19.44
CA LYS A 113 -9.06 9.74 -19.40
C LYS A 113 -9.11 9.16 -17.98
N TYR A 114 -8.04 9.30 -17.22
CA TYR A 114 -7.91 8.69 -15.88
C TYR A 114 -8.15 9.69 -14.74
N GLY A 115 -8.34 10.97 -15.04
CA GLY A 115 -8.57 12.03 -14.06
C GLY A 115 -7.32 12.37 -13.25
N ALA A 116 -6.13 12.41 -13.87
CA ALA A 116 -4.87 12.61 -13.14
C ALA A 116 -4.51 14.08 -12.92
N ASP A 117 -4.61 14.52 -11.67
CA ASP A 117 -4.22 15.86 -11.19
C ASP A 117 -2.73 16.14 -11.38
N MET A 118 -1.87 15.13 -11.21
CA MET A 118 -0.43 15.23 -11.36
C MET A 118 0.13 14.13 -12.28
N VAL A 119 1.33 14.36 -12.82
CA VAL A 119 2.06 13.37 -13.62
C VAL A 119 3.49 13.28 -13.13
N MET A 120 3.99 12.05 -12.99
CA MET A 120 5.40 11.82 -12.69
C MET A 120 6.02 10.84 -13.67
N LEU A 121 7.27 11.11 -14.08
CA LEU A 121 8.08 10.25 -14.93
C LEU A 121 9.18 9.59 -14.11
N TYR A 122 9.13 8.27 -14.02
CA TYR A 122 10.17 7.45 -13.43
C TYR A 122 11.21 6.99 -14.48
N ARG A 123 12.48 7.26 -14.17
CA ARG A 123 13.65 6.77 -14.94
C ARG A 123 14.63 6.05 -14.02
N PRO A 124 15.41 5.07 -14.49
CA PRO A 124 16.58 4.57 -13.76
C PRO A 124 17.48 5.73 -13.38
N TYR A 125 18.06 5.74 -12.18
CA TYR A 125 19.05 6.76 -11.87
C TYR A 125 20.24 6.68 -12.83
N HIS A 126 20.65 7.84 -13.34
CA HIS A 126 21.88 7.98 -14.13
C HIS A 126 22.59 9.28 -13.75
N SER A 127 23.93 9.29 -13.76
CA SER A 127 24.73 10.45 -13.36
C SER A 127 24.42 11.71 -14.19
N SER A 128 24.08 11.55 -15.46
CA SER A 128 23.67 12.64 -16.35
C SER A 128 22.39 13.37 -15.92
N HIS A 129 21.60 12.80 -15.01
CA HIS A 129 20.39 13.43 -14.49
C HIS A 129 20.70 14.70 -13.69
N ALA A 130 21.91 14.79 -13.13
CA ALA A 130 22.40 15.82 -12.20
C ALA A 130 21.68 15.88 -10.83
N SER A 131 20.49 15.30 -10.69
CA SER A 131 19.76 15.16 -9.43
C SER A 131 18.96 13.84 -9.37
N CYS A 132 18.44 13.51 -8.20
CA CYS A 132 17.51 12.39 -8.01
C CYS A 132 16.08 12.70 -8.49
N GLY A 133 15.74 13.97 -8.66
CA GLY A 133 14.43 14.43 -9.07
C GLY A 133 14.44 15.92 -9.41
N VAL A 134 13.48 16.33 -10.22
CA VAL A 134 13.17 17.72 -10.54
C VAL A 134 11.66 17.83 -10.77
N ALA A 135 11.05 18.89 -10.24
CA ALA A 135 9.65 19.21 -10.43
C ALA A 135 9.44 20.72 -10.57
N TRP A 136 8.28 21.12 -11.08
CA TRP A 136 7.90 22.52 -11.08
C TRP A 136 7.44 22.96 -9.68
N ILE A 137 7.56 24.24 -9.39
CA ILE A 137 7.08 24.81 -8.13
C ILE A 137 5.67 25.36 -8.37
N GLY A 138 4.67 24.78 -7.71
CA GLY A 138 3.28 25.25 -7.83
C GLY A 138 3.05 26.57 -7.09
N GLY A 139 2.36 27.51 -7.73
CA GLY A 139 1.84 28.71 -7.05
C GLY A 139 2.89 29.57 -6.33
N TYR A 140 4.09 29.73 -6.89
CA TYR A 140 5.11 30.59 -6.27
C TYR A 140 4.55 31.99 -5.94
N ASN A 141 4.70 32.44 -4.69
CA ASN A 141 4.13 33.67 -4.13
C ASN A 141 2.62 33.84 -4.28
N SER A 142 1.86 32.75 -4.46
CA SER A 142 0.40 32.82 -4.64
C SER A 142 -0.39 32.91 -3.34
N ASN A 143 0.28 32.95 -2.18
CA ASN A 143 -0.34 32.94 -0.86
C ASN A 143 -1.29 31.75 -0.67
N GLY A 144 -0.85 30.57 -1.15
CA GLY A 144 -1.58 29.31 -1.09
C GLY A 144 -2.66 29.12 -2.15
N ASN A 145 -2.84 30.06 -3.07
CA ASN A 145 -3.83 29.94 -4.14
C ASN A 145 -3.27 29.14 -5.32
N LEU A 146 -3.73 27.90 -5.46
CA LEU A 146 -3.48 27.02 -6.60
C LEU A 146 -4.76 26.71 -7.40
N SER A 147 -5.88 27.36 -7.09
CA SER A 147 -7.20 27.11 -7.72
C SER A 147 -7.26 27.45 -9.20
N ASN A 148 -6.37 28.32 -9.69
CA ASN A 148 -6.30 28.67 -11.11
C ASN A 148 -5.82 27.46 -11.93
N SER A 149 -6.58 27.10 -12.98
CA SER A 149 -6.28 25.98 -13.88
C SER A 149 -4.96 26.15 -14.66
N TYR A 150 -4.34 27.33 -14.68
CA TYR A 150 -2.99 27.50 -15.22
C TYR A 150 -1.98 26.58 -14.51
N TYR A 151 -2.06 26.43 -13.19
CA TYR A 151 -1.09 25.64 -12.42
C TYR A 151 -1.15 24.14 -12.74
N LYS A 152 -2.32 23.63 -13.14
CA LYS A 152 -2.52 22.24 -13.63
C LYS A 152 -1.58 21.89 -14.79
N ASN A 153 -1.19 22.87 -15.61
CA ASN A 153 -0.27 22.69 -16.74
C ASN A 153 1.19 22.50 -16.33
N TYR A 154 1.51 22.61 -15.04
CA TYR A 154 2.85 22.45 -14.49
C TYR A 154 2.91 21.37 -13.40
N MET A 155 1.88 20.54 -13.23
CA MET A 155 1.87 19.44 -12.25
C MET A 155 2.66 18.21 -12.74
N TYR A 156 3.94 18.43 -13.07
CA TYR A 156 4.84 17.44 -13.66
C TYR A 156 6.11 17.26 -12.83
N SER A 157 6.58 16.03 -12.71
CA SER A 157 7.84 15.70 -12.04
C SER A 157 8.64 14.65 -12.82
N HIS A 158 9.96 14.78 -12.79
CA HIS A 158 10.90 13.72 -13.12
C HIS A 158 11.49 13.15 -11.83
N ILE A 159 11.51 11.83 -11.68
CA ILE A 159 12.03 11.15 -10.49
C ILE A 159 12.88 9.94 -10.89
N ALA A 160 14.03 9.77 -10.25
CA ALA A 160 14.81 8.54 -10.34
C ALA A 160 14.17 7.43 -9.49
N ILE A 161 13.81 6.30 -10.11
CA ILE A 161 13.09 5.19 -9.45
C ILE A 161 13.99 4.26 -8.62
N SER A 162 15.29 4.28 -8.89
CA SER A 162 16.32 3.44 -8.28
C SER A 162 17.45 4.30 -7.70
N THR A 163 18.25 3.72 -6.79
CA THR A 163 19.49 4.29 -6.21
C THR A 163 19.30 5.53 -5.31
N CYS A 164 18.28 6.34 -5.56
CA CYS A 164 17.90 7.50 -4.75
C CYS A 164 17.02 7.09 -3.56
N GLY A 165 16.97 7.96 -2.55
CA GLY A 165 16.12 7.77 -1.38
C GLY A 165 14.63 7.72 -1.73
N GLU A 166 13.87 6.93 -0.99
CA GLU A 166 12.44 6.68 -1.28
C GLU A 166 11.56 7.91 -1.01
N TYR A 167 12.08 8.88 -0.26
CA TYR A 167 11.44 10.17 -0.01
C TYR A 167 11.40 11.08 -1.24
N VAL A 168 12.15 10.80 -2.31
CA VAL A 168 12.27 11.72 -3.45
C VAL A 168 10.91 11.94 -4.12
N THR A 169 10.05 10.93 -4.20
CA THR A 169 8.70 11.10 -4.75
C THR A 169 7.89 12.13 -3.98
N SER A 170 7.88 12.06 -2.64
CA SER A 170 7.18 13.07 -1.82
C SER A 170 7.88 14.44 -1.87
N HIS A 171 9.20 14.48 -2.05
CA HIS A 171 9.94 15.73 -2.26
C HIS A 171 9.52 16.45 -3.55
N GLU A 172 9.56 15.75 -4.68
CA GLU A 172 9.23 16.34 -5.98
C GLU A 172 7.75 16.71 -6.10
N LEU A 173 6.85 15.88 -5.57
CA LEU A 173 5.45 16.25 -5.49
C LEU A 173 5.22 17.40 -4.52
N GLY A 174 6.03 17.52 -3.45
CA GLY A 174 6.07 18.67 -2.56
C GLY A 174 6.30 19.99 -3.30
N HIS A 175 7.22 20.01 -4.27
CA HIS A 175 7.42 21.18 -5.13
C HIS A 175 6.18 21.54 -5.95
N ASN A 176 5.59 20.56 -6.63
CA ASN A 176 4.36 20.80 -7.39
C ASN A 176 3.22 21.32 -6.50
N MET A 177 3.18 20.89 -5.23
CA MET A 177 2.19 21.33 -4.23
C MET A 177 2.54 22.67 -3.57
N GLY A 178 3.62 23.33 -3.99
CA GLY A 178 3.97 24.70 -3.63
C GLY A 178 4.97 24.85 -2.51
N LEU A 179 5.80 23.83 -2.27
CA LEU A 179 6.90 23.86 -1.32
C LEU A 179 8.23 24.19 -2.02
N LEU A 180 9.14 24.81 -1.26
CA LEU A 180 10.55 24.95 -1.62
C LEU A 180 11.43 24.21 -0.62
N HIS A 181 12.75 24.22 -0.83
CA HIS A 181 13.68 23.59 0.09
C HIS A 181 13.74 24.29 1.45
N SER A 182 14.75 24.05 2.27
CA SER A 182 14.84 24.74 3.56
C SER A 182 15.13 26.24 3.43
N ARG A 183 14.86 26.97 4.52
CA ARG A 183 15.28 28.37 4.69
C ARG A 183 16.77 28.58 4.39
N LYS A 184 17.64 27.67 4.85
CA LYS A 184 19.10 27.74 4.62
C LYS A 184 19.49 27.62 3.15
N GLN A 185 18.62 27.02 2.33
CA GLN A 185 18.85 26.80 0.90
C GLN A 185 18.22 27.87 0.01
N ASN A 186 17.02 28.36 0.35
CA ASN A 186 16.25 29.26 -0.52
C ASN A 186 15.83 30.60 0.10
N GLY A 187 15.99 30.80 1.41
CA GLY A 187 15.57 32.03 2.11
C GLY A 187 14.05 32.20 2.29
N SER A 188 13.23 31.99 1.28
CA SER A 188 11.75 32.10 1.37
C SER A 188 11.04 30.97 0.61
N GLY A 189 9.85 30.58 1.08
CA GLY A 189 9.11 29.39 0.63
C GLY A 189 8.12 29.63 -0.50
N GLY A 190 7.80 28.55 -1.22
CA GLY A 190 7.04 28.54 -2.48
C GLY A 190 5.78 29.39 -2.50
N THR A 191 4.64 28.85 -2.09
CA THR A 191 3.37 29.60 -2.08
C THR A 191 3.27 30.62 -0.95
N TYR A 192 3.87 30.30 0.18
CA TYR A 192 3.99 31.16 1.36
C TYR A 192 5.46 31.28 1.77
N PRO A 193 5.89 32.38 2.41
CA PRO A 193 7.26 32.51 2.89
C PRO A 193 7.75 31.37 3.79
N PHE A 194 6.86 30.67 4.50
CA PHE A 194 7.17 29.53 5.38
C PHE A 194 6.97 28.15 4.70
N ALA A 195 6.60 28.09 3.41
CA ALA A 195 6.38 26.85 2.65
C ALA A 195 7.72 26.19 2.28
N LEU A 196 8.46 25.76 3.29
CA LEU A 196 9.86 25.35 3.24
C LEU A 196 10.10 24.05 3.99
N GLY A 197 11.18 23.35 3.63
CA GLY A 197 11.79 22.33 4.48
C GLY A 197 12.37 22.90 5.77
N HIS A 198 12.71 22.01 6.70
CA HIS A 198 13.36 22.34 7.96
C HIS A 198 14.47 21.33 8.26
N GLY A 199 15.44 21.74 9.08
CA GLY A 199 16.47 20.87 9.59
C GLY A 199 17.18 21.49 10.77
N GLU A 200 17.82 20.65 11.56
CA GLU A 200 18.67 21.02 12.67
C GLU A 200 20.08 20.51 12.38
N GLN A 201 21.06 21.41 12.49
CA GLN A 201 22.45 21.16 12.11
C GLN A 201 23.01 19.93 12.84
N GLY A 202 23.55 18.97 12.09
CA GLY A 202 24.14 17.73 12.62
C GLY A 202 23.13 16.72 13.17
N LYS A 203 21.82 17.01 13.12
CA LYS A 203 20.77 16.18 13.71
C LYS A 203 19.84 15.58 12.67
N PHE A 204 18.97 16.40 12.05
CA PHE A 204 18.02 15.91 11.05
C PHE A 204 17.66 16.96 9.99
N VAL A 205 17.03 16.49 8.91
CA VAL A 205 16.31 17.30 7.92
C VAL A 205 14.95 16.68 7.61
N THR A 206 13.95 17.51 7.35
CA THR A 206 12.64 17.08 6.83
C THR A 206 12.72 16.87 5.32
N ILE A 207 11.61 16.40 4.70
CA ILE A 207 11.60 15.97 3.30
C ILE A 207 12.20 17.00 2.34
N MET A 208 11.76 18.26 2.44
CA MET A 208 12.16 19.32 1.51
C MET A 208 13.59 19.85 1.75
N ALA A 209 14.23 19.53 2.88
CA ALA A 209 15.55 20.05 3.20
C ALA A 209 16.67 19.08 2.73
N TYR A 210 17.81 19.62 2.28
CA TYR A 210 18.96 18.81 1.88
C TYR A 210 19.82 18.45 3.09
N GLN A 211 20.20 17.17 3.20
CA GLN A 211 21.10 16.69 4.24
C GLN A 211 22.42 17.48 4.28
N SER A 212 22.98 17.77 3.10
CA SER A 212 24.25 18.50 2.95
C SER A 212 24.19 19.91 3.53
N ALA A 213 23.06 20.61 3.41
CA ALA A 213 22.89 21.96 3.95
C ALA A 213 22.99 21.98 5.49
N TYR A 214 22.66 20.88 6.16
CA TYR A 214 22.65 20.77 7.62
C TYR A 214 23.77 19.88 8.17
N ASN A 215 24.71 19.44 7.34
CA ASN A 215 25.76 18.48 7.71
C ASN A 215 25.21 17.24 8.43
N VAL A 216 24.13 16.66 7.90
CA VAL A 216 23.55 15.43 8.44
C VAL A 216 23.85 14.26 7.51
N ASN A 217 23.90 13.05 8.08
CA ASN A 217 24.20 11.83 7.33
C ASN A 217 23.13 11.58 6.25
N TYR A 218 23.56 11.14 5.07
CA TYR A 218 22.67 10.88 3.94
C TYR A 218 21.57 9.86 4.26
N TRP A 219 21.93 8.76 4.94
CA TRP A 219 21.06 7.61 5.22
C TRP A 219 20.21 7.76 6.48
N THR A 220 20.75 8.40 7.54
CA THR A 220 20.08 8.48 8.84
C THR A 220 19.56 9.86 9.20
N GLY A 221 20.02 10.90 8.48
CA GLY A 221 19.70 12.30 8.79
C GLY A 221 18.35 12.77 8.23
N LYS A 222 17.67 11.98 7.39
CA LYS A 222 16.39 12.39 6.82
C LYS A 222 15.21 11.81 7.58
N VAL A 223 14.35 12.69 8.08
CA VAL A 223 13.07 12.33 8.68
C VAL A 223 12.00 12.41 7.60
N TYR A 224 11.24 11.32 7.45
CA TYR A 224 10.18 11.15 6.44
C TYR A 224 8.90 11.88 6.85
N LYS A 225 9.03 13.19 7.13
CA LYS A 225 7.95 14.12 7.48
C LYS A 225 8.17 15.43 6.74
N PHE A 226 7.09 16.10 6.34
CA PHE A 226 7.12 17.51 5.99
C PHE A 226 7.30 18.36 7.25
N SER A 227 7.86 19.57 7.09
CA SER A 227 8.09 20.45 8.23
C SER A 227 6.78 20.90 8.87
N SER A 228 6.76 20.91 10.20
CA SER A 228 5.69 21.52 10.98
C SER A 228 6.14 21.72 12.43
N PRO A 229 5.86 22.89 13.05
CA PRO A 229 6.16 23.12 14.47
C PRO A 229 5.33 22.23 15.41
N LYS A 230 4.25 21.62 14.91
CA LYS A 230 3.35 20.74 15.67
C LYS A 230 3.83 19.29 15.77
N LEU A 231 4.87 18.92 15.00
CA LEU A 231 5.39 17.56 14.92
C LEU A 231 6.76 17.46 15.60
N GLN A 232 7.15 16.25 15.98
CA GLN A 232 8.45 15.95 16.59
C GLN A 232 9.35 15.16 15.65
N CYS A 233 10.62 15.59 15.58
CA CYS A 233 11.70 15.08 14.76
C CYS A 233 12.95 14.94 15.65
N GLN A 234 13.29 13.68 16.00
CA GLN A 234 14.46 13.38 16.84
C GLN A 234 14.52 14.20 18.16
N GLY A 235 13.36 14.42 18.79
CA GLY A 235 13.27 15.17 20.05
C GLY A 235 13.28 16.70 19.92
N SER A 236 13.26 17.25 18.70
CA SER A 236 13.00 18.67 18.44
C SER A 236 11.74 18.85 17.59
N PRO A 237 11.11 20.04 17.56
CA PRO A 237 10.08 20.34 16.58
C PRO A 237 10.53 20.10 15.13
N CYS A 238 9.67 19.54 14.29
CA CYS A 238 9.96 19.31 12.86
C CYS A 238 9.91 20.59 12.00
N GLY A 239 9.73 21.75 12.59
CA GLY A 239 9.51 23.00 11.87
C GLY A 239 9.51 24.18 12.83
N VAL A 240 9.29 25.37 12.28
CA VAL A 240 9.25 26.63 13.02
C VAL A 240 7.88 27.26 12.78
N ASP A 241 7.34 27.95 13.79
CA ASP A 241 6.03 28.59 13.70
C ASP A 241 5.90 29.45 12.45
N ARG A 242 4.79 29.31 11.72
CA ARG A 242 4.53 30.02 10.47
C ARG A 242 4.49 31.54 10.62
N HIS A 243 4.20 32.04 11.82
CA HIS A 243 4.15 33.47 12.13
C HIS A 243 5.53 34.02 12.48
N ASP A 244 6.56 33.17 12.63
CA ASP A 244 7.94 33.63 12.61
C ASP A 244 8.30 34.07 11.19
N THR A 245 8.31 35.39 10.99
CA THR A 245 8.55 36.02 9.69
C THR A 245 9.97 35.79 9.16
N TYR A 246 10.90 35.35 10.01
CA TYR A 246 12.30 35.15 9.64
C TYR A 246 12.65 33.66 9.49
N TRP A 247 12.20 32.81 10.41
CA TRP A 247 12.58 31.38 10.47
C TRP A 247 11.44 30.39 10.21
N GLY A 248 10.20 30.85 10.07
CA GLY A 248 9.02 29.99 9.85
C GLY A 248 9.19 28.90 8.79
N ALA A 249 8.81 27.67 9.13
CA ALA A 249 8.92 26.50 8.26
C ALA A 249 7.81 25.51 8.62
N ASP A 250 6.71 25.55 7.86
CA ASP A 250 5.54 24.71 8.09
C ASP A 250 4.90 24.26 6.77
N ALA A 251 5.61 23.37 6.09
CA ALA A 251 5.17 22.76 4.84
C ALA A 251 3.86 21.97 5.01
N ALA A 252 3.63 21.31 6.15
CA ALA A 252 2.41 20.53 6.37
C ALA A 252 1.15 21.43 6.28
N TYR A 253 1.18 22.62 6.86
CA TYR A 253 0.06 23.56 6.67
C TYR A 253 -0.13 23.97 5.22
N THR A 254 0.95 24.31 4.51
CA THR A 254 0.87 24.67 3.10
C THR A 254 0.20 23.56 2.30
N LEU A 255 0.60 22.30 2.50
CA LEU A 255 -0.01 21.15 1.84
C LEU A 255 -1.49 20.98 2.21
N GLY A 256 -1.87 21.23 3.47
CA GLY A 256 -3.28 21.22 3.89
C GLY A 256 -4.14 22.28 3.18
N VAL A 257 -3.55 23.38 2.70
CA VAL A 257 -4.24 24.43 1.94
C VAL A 257 -4.23 24.15 0.43
N THR A 258 -3.10 23.69 -0.11
CA THR A 258 -2.93 23.57 -1.57
C THR A 258 -3.45 22.26 -2.14
N THR A 259 -3.33 21.15 -1.40
CA THR A 259 -3.72 19.82 -1.92
C THR A 259 -5.20 19.68 -2.25
N PRO A 260 -6.17 20.25 -1.49
CA PRO A 260 -7.57 20.20 -1.88
C PRO A 260 -7.86 20.96 -3.19
N GLN A 261 -7.07 21.98 -3.52
CA GLN A 261 -7.21 22.72 -4.79
C GLN A 261 -6.65 21.88 -5.95
N ILE A 262 -5.52 21.21 -5.74
CA ILE A 262 -4.87 20.35 -6.75
C ILE A 262 -5.75 19.13 -7.07
N ALA A 263 -6.36 18.51 -6.06
CA ALA A 263 -7.28 17.37 -6.21
C ALA A 263 -8.55 17.69 -7.03
N ASN A 264 -8.76 18.96 -7.41
CA ASN A 264 -9.87 19.41 -8.24
C ASN A 264 -9.44 19.78 -9.67
N TYR A 265 -8.19 19.51 -10.07
CA TYR A 265 -7.72 19.80 -11.43
C TYR A 265 -8.33 18.88 -12.47
N PHE A 266 -8.64 17.64 -12.10
CA PHE A 266 -9.47 16.74 -12.88
C PHE A 266 -10.53 16.08 -12.01
N PRO A 267 -11.73 15.78 -12.56
CA PRO A 267 -12.67 14.91 -11.88
C PRO A 267 -12.05 13.52 -11.74
N THR A 268 -12.09 12.93 -10.55
CA THR A 268 -11.73 11.54 -10.33
C THR A 268 -12.52 10.61 -11.27
N LYS A 269 -11.81 9.83 -12.10
CA LYS A 269 -12.41 8.89 -13.08
C LYS A 269 -12.22 7.42 -12.75
N VAL A 270 -11.19 7.10 -11.96
CA VAL A 270 -10.91 5.75 -11.48
C VAL A 270 -11.40 5.71 -10.04
N GLU A 271 -12.20 4.74 -9.62
CA GLU A 271 -12.52 4.57 -8.19
C GLU A 271 -11.37 3.86 -7.47
N ASN A 272 -11.24 4.02 -6.15
CA ASN A 272 -10.21 3.33 -5.37
C ASN A 272 -10.32 1.81 -5.59
N ASN A 273 -9.28 1.16 -6.15
CA ASN A 273 -9.19 -0.30 -6.29
C ASN A 273 -9.05 -1.04 -4.95
N ASN A 274 -9.21 -0.35 -3.82
CA ASN A 274 -9.12 -0.92 -2.47
C ASN A 274 -10.07 -2.12 -2.25
N PRO A 275 -11.34 -2.09 -2.73
CA PRO A 275 -12.22 -3.25 -2.63
C PRO A 275 -11.71 -4.45 -3.44
N LEU A 276 -11.26 -4.23 -4.68
CA LEU A 276 -10.73 -5.30 -5.55
C LEU A 276 -9.41 -5.87 -5.03
N LEU A 277 -8.55 -5.04 -4.44
CA LEU A 277 -7.30 -5.49 -3.83
C LEU A 277 -7.57 -6.35 -2.59
N GLU A 278 -8.50 -5.96 -1.73
CA GLU A 278 -8.94 -6.77 -0.59
C GLU A 278 -9.63 -8.06 -1.03
N GLU A 279 -10.43 -8.00 -2.08
CA GLU A 279 -11.04 -9.18 -2.70
C GLU A 279 -9.97 -10.12 -3.28
N LEU A 280 -8.95 -9.58 -3.95
CA LEU A 280 -7.82 -10.35 -4.47
C LEU A 280 -7.03 -11.03 -3.35
N LYS A 281 -6.76 -10.33 -2.24
CA LYS A 281 -6.11 -10.90 -1.05
C LYS A 281 -6.94 -12.04 -0.47
N LYS A 282 -8.25 -11.87 -0.32
CA LYS A 282 -9.17 -12.93 0.15
C LYS A 282 -9.18 -14.13 -0.79
N ALA A 283 -9.26 -13.89 -2.10
CA ALA A 283 -9.24 -14.95 -3.11
C ALA A 283 -7.90 -15.72 -3.11
N LYS A 284 -6.78 -15.01 -2.93
CA LYS A 284 -5.44 -15.62 -2.79
C LYS A 284 -5.35 -16.47 -1.52
N ALA A 285 -5.81 -15.94 -0.38
CA ALA A 285 -5.82 -16.65 0.90
C ALA A 285 -6.65 -17.94 0.81
N LYS A 286 -7.84 -17.89 0.18
CA LYS A 286 -8.67 -19.08 -0.05
C LYS A 286 -7.99 -20.12 -0.93
N LEU A 287 -7.30 -19.70 -1.99
CA LEU A 287 -6.54 -20.61 -2.85
C LEU A 287 -5.39 -21.30 -2.07
N ASP A 288 -4.71 -20.56 -1.21
CA ASP A 288 -3.61 -21.07 -0.39
C ASP A 288 -4.12 -22.04 0.70
N GLU A 289 -5.24 -21.73 1.34
CA GLU A 289 -5.94 -22.61 2.28
C GLU A 289 -6.28 -23.97 1.63
N VAL A 290 -6.92 -23.95 0.45
CA VAL A 290 -7.28 -25.19 -0.26
C VAL A 290 -6.02 -25.97 -0.68
N ASN A 291 -4.94 -25.30 -1.08
CA ASN A 291 -3.67 -25.96 -1.38
C ASN A 291 -3.09 -26.67 -0.16
N GLN A 292 -3.20 -26.05 1.02
CA GLN A 292 -2.74 -26.63 2.28
C GLN A 292 -3.58 -27.86 2.66
N GLN A 293 -4.91 -27.79 2.57
CA GLN A 293 -5.80 -28.94 2.80
C GLN A 293 -5.51 -30.11 1.84
N ILE A 294 -5.23 -29.83 0.57
CA ILE A 294 -4.80 -30.85 -0.40
C ILE A 294 -3.50 -31.53 0.04
N LYS A 295 -2.54 -30.76 0.56
CA LYS A 295 -1.25 -31.30 1.04
C LYS A 295 -1.44 -32.21 2.25
N GLU A 296 -2.28 -31.79 3.20
CA GLU A 296 -2.62 -32.57 4.40
C GLU A 296 -3.37 -33.85 4.04
N ASN A 297 -4.39 -33.77 3.18
CA ASN A 297 -5.15 -34.93 2.74
C ASN A 297 -4.29 -35.94 1.97
N LYS A 298 -3.36 -35.47 1.12
CA LYS A 298 -2.35 -36.35 0.48
C LYS A 298 -1.49 -37.08 1.50
N THR A 299 -1.11 -36.41 2.59
CA THR A 299 -0.33 -37.01 3.68
C THR A 299 -1.16 -38.07 4.42
N LYS A 300 -2.41 -37.77 4.74
CA LYS A 300 -3.38 -38.73 5.32
C LYS A 300 -3.57 -39.96 4.43
N LEU A 301 -3.72 -39.78 3.12
CA LEU A 301 -3.85 -40.88 2.16
C LEU A 301 -2.61 -41.77 2.11
N ARG A 302 -1.40 -41.19 2.21
CA ARG A 302 -0.15 -41.97 2.29
C ARG A 302 -0.14 -42.86 3.54
N SER A 303 -0.50 -42.30 4.69
CA SER A 303 -0.60 -43.04 5.96
C SER A 303 -1.64 -44.16 5.88
N LEU A 304 -2.86 -43.87 5.43
CA LEU A 304 -3.93 -44.87 5.28
C LEU A 304 -3.56 -45.98 4.29
N ARG A 305 -2.83 -45.68 3.21
CA ARG A 305 -2.31 -46.72 2.30
C ARG A 305 -1.33 -47.65 3.01
N GLN A 306 -0.46 -47.12 3.85
CA GLN A 306 0.49 -47.92 4.62
C GLN A 306 -0.24 -48.80 5.63
N GLN A 307 -1.19 -48.25 6.39
CA GLN A 307 -2.02 -49.01 7.32
C GLN A 307 -2.84 -50.10 6.61
N LEU A 308 -3.40 -49.81 5.42
CA LEU A 308 -4.14 -50.80 4.65
C LEU A 308 -3.23 -51.95 4.17
N ARG A 309 -1.98 -51.67 3.83
CA ARG A 309 -0.98 -52.72 3.52
C ARG A 309 -0.70 -53.59 4.75
N GLN A 310 -0.48 -52.98 5.91
CA GLN A 310 -0.25 -53.69 7.17
C GLN A 310 -1.46 -54.54 7.57
N ALA A 311 -2.68 -53.99 7.49
CA ALA A 311 -3.91 -54.71 7.82
C ALA A 311 -4.20 -55.86 6.85
N ARG A 312 -3.84 -55.73 5.56
CA ARG A 312 -3.91 -56.85 4.60
C ARG A 312 -2.94 -57.97 4.98
N TYR A 313 -1.72 -57.62 5.37
CA TYR A 313 -0.72 -58.59 5.82
C TYR A 313 -1.16 -59.30 7.11
N ALA A 314 -1.66 -58.55 8.10
CA ALA A 314 -2.17 -59.11 9.35
C ALA A 314 -3.36 -60.04 9.11
N LEU A 315 -4.32 -59.65 8.25
CA LEU A 315 -5.44 -60.50 7.87
C LEU A 315 -4.98 -61.81 7.23
N TRP A 316 -3.98 -61.76 6.35
CA TRP A 316 -3.39 -62.94 5.74
C TRP A 316 -2.73 -63.87 6.77
N GLN A 317 -2.00 -63.31 7.75
CA GLN A 317 -1.41 -64.09 8.84
C GLN A 317 -2.48 -64.78 9.69
N ARG A 318 -3.52 -64.06 10.12
CA ARG A 318 -4.63 -64.65 10.89
C ARG A 318 -5.40 -65.71 10.11
N TRP A 319 -5.52 -65.56 8.80
CA TRP A 319 -6.11 -66.58 7.95
C TRP A 319 -5.28 -67.87 7.92
N ARG A 320 -3.95 -67.75 7.88
CA ARG A 320 -3.05 -68.92 7.96
C ARG A 320 -3.14 -69.63 9.31
N GLU A 321 -3.14 -68.89 10.41
CA GLU A 321 -3.29 -69.44 11.76
C GLU A 321 -4.64 -70.15 11.92
N PHE A 322 -5.74 -69.53 11.46
CA PHE A 322 -7.05 -70.16 11.45
C PHE A 322 -7.06 -71.46 10.63
N ARG A 323 -6.44 -71.45 9.45
CA ARG A 323 -6.30 -72.67 8.62
C ARG A 323 -5.52 -73.75 9.38
N GLN A 324 -4.41 -73.44 10.04
CA GLN A 324 -3.65 -74.41 10.84
C GLN A 324 -4.44 -74.96 12.02
N ALA A 325 -5.15 -74.09 12.76
CA ALA A 325 -6.05 -74.48 13.86
C ALA A 325 -7.16 -75.43 13.37
N TRP A 326 -7.71 -75.15 12.19
CA TRP A 326 -8.71 -76.00 11.55
C TRP A 326 -8.17 -77.40 11.22
N TRP A 327 -6.98 -77.49 10.62
CA TRP A 327 -6.35 -78.77 10.26
C TRP A 327 -5.91 -79.59 11.48
N SER A 328 -5.36 -78.94 12.51
CA SER A 328 -4.91 -79.59 13.75
C SER A 328 -6.04 -79.94 14.72
N ARG A 329 -7.27 -79.44 14.47
CA ARG A 329 -8.43 -79.53 15.37
C ARG A 329 -8.19 -78.92 16.77
N GLN A 330 -7.27 -77.96 16.87
CA GLN A 330 -6.94 -77.27 18.12
C GLN A 330 -7.26 -75.77 18.02
N ASN A 331 -7.81 -75.19 19.09
CA ASN A 331 -8.06 -73.74 19.25
C ASN A 331 -8.76 -73.03 18.06
N ILE A 332 -9.66 -73.73 17.36
CA ILE A 332 -10.34 -73.21 16.16
C ILE A 332 -11.09 -71.90 16.46
N TRP A 333 -11.85 -71.87 17.55
CA TRP A 333 -12.65 -70.71 17.94
C TRP A 333 -11.80 -69.48 18.27
N GLY A 334 -10.65 -69.67 18.92
CA GLY A 334 -9.72 -68.58 19.21
C GLY A 334 -9.15 -67.98 17.92
N ALA A 335 -8.68 -68.83 17.00
CA ALA A 335 -8.14 -68.38 15.73
C ALA A 335 -9.21 -67.71 14.85
N TRP A 336 -10.45 -68.22 14.83
CA TRP A 336 -11.57 -67.60 14.11
C TRP A 336 -11.88 -66.19 14.62
N ARG A 337 -11.93 -65.99 15.94
CA ARG A 337 -12.17 -64.65 16.53
C ARG A 337 -11.12 -63.65 16.06
N THR A 338 -9.83 -64.00 16.15
CA THR A 338 -8.73 -63.11 15.72
C THR A 338 -8.77 -62.80 14.21
N LEU A 339 -9.20 -63.74 13.39
CA LEU A 339 -9.41 -63.54 11.95
C LEU A 339 -10.52 -62.52 11.68
N ILE A 340 -11.66 -62.65 12.38
CA ILE A 340 -12.77 -61.70 12.28
C ILE A 340 -12.35 -60.30 12.72
N ASP A 341 -11.58 -60.17 13.80
CA ASP A 341 -11.09 -58.88 14.28
C ASP A 341 -10.15 -58.20 13.27
N ALA A 342 -9.22 -58.96 12.67
CA ALA A 342 -8.35 -58.45 11.61
C ALA A 342 -9.16 -58.03 10.36
N TYR A 343 -10.23 -58.75 10.03
CA TYR A 343 -11.13 -58.39 8.94
C TYR A 343 -11.85 -57.06 9.22
N LYS A 344 -12.41 -56.90 10.42
CA LYS A 344 -13.08 -55.67 10.86
C LYS A 344 -12.12 -54.48 10.83
N GLN A 345 -10.89 -54.64 11.35
CA GLN A 345 -9.88 -53.59 11.34
C GLN A 345 -9.53 -53.14 9.91
N ARG A 346 -9.28 -54.09 9.00
CA ARG A 346 -9.04 -53.78 7.58
C ARG A 346 -10.23 -53.07 6.93
N TYR A 347 -11.45 -53.48 7.25
CA TYR A 347 -12.67 -52.86 6.72
C TYR A 347 -12.78 -51.39 7.17
N THR A 348 -12.51 -51.09 8.45
CA THR A 348 -12.50 -49.73 8.99
C THR A 348 -11.49 -48.84 8.26
N ILE A 349 -10.23 -49.27 8.16
CA ILE A 349 -9.18 -48.51 7.46
C ILE A 349 -9.53 -48.28 5.99
N ARG A 350 -10.10 -49.30 5.32
CA ARG A 350 -10.54 -49.20 3.93
C ARG A 350 -11.65 -48.15 3.76
N LYS A 351 -12.60 -48.08 4.69
CA LYS A 351 -13.68 -47.09 4.70
C LYS A 351 -13.11 -45.67 4.81
N GLU A 352 -12.19 -45.44 5.75
CA GLU A 352 -11.51 -44.15 5.92
C GLU A 352 -10.68 -43.75 4.70
N TYR A 353 -9.98 -44.71 4.08
CA TYR A 353 -9.23 -44.48 2.86
C TYR A 353 -10.12 -43.95 1.73
N TYR A 354 -11.27 -44.58 1.48
CA TYR A 354 -12.19 -44.11 0.43
C TYR A 354 -12.81 -42.75 0.77
N ALA A 355 -13.11 -42.48 2.04
CA ALA A 355 -13.57 -41.16 2.47
C ALA A 355 -12.52 -40.08 2.16
N ALA A 356 -11.24 -40.31 2.49
CA ALA A 356 -10.16 -39.38 2.18
C ALA A 356 -9.95 -39.19 0.66
N VAL A 357 -10.14 -40.24 -0.15
CA VAL A 357 -10.08 -40.13 -1.62
C VAL A 357 -11.20 -39.22 -2.15
N GLN A 358 -12.42 -39.34 -1.62
CA GLN A 358 -13.54 -38.48 -2.04
C GLN A 358 -13.33 -37.03 -1.61
N GLU A 359 -12.84 -36.82 -0.39
CA GLU A 359 -12.48 -35.51 0.12
C GLU A 359 -11.41 -34.83 -0.76
N LEU A 360 -10.35 -35.55 -1.14
CA LEU A 360 -9.32 -35.04 -2.05
C LEU A 360 -9.91 -34.61 -3.42
N ARG A 361 -10.84 -35.39 -3.98
CA ARG A 361 -11.54 -35.03 -5.22
C ARG A 361 -12.35 -33.75 -5.07
N SER A 362 -13.01 -33.56 -3.92
CA SER A 362 -13.75 -32.34 -3.60
C SER A 362 -12.81 -31.12 -3.54
N LEU A 363 -11.69 -31.24 -2.82
CA LEU A 363 -10.70 -30.17 -2.69
C LEU A 363 -10.12 -29.73 -4.04
N TYR A 364 -9.90 -30.66 -4.97
CA TYR A 364 -9.45 -30.29 -6.33
C TYR A 364 -10.49 -29.51 -7.12
N LYS A 365 -11.79 -29.77 -6.92
CA LYS A 365 -12.87 -28.96 -7.52
C LYS A 365 -12.88 -27.56 -6.91
N GLU A 366 -12.80 -27.47 -5.58
CA GLU A 366 -12.74 -26.20 -4.85
C GLU A 366 -11.53 -25.37 -5.27
N LYS A 367 -10.36 -25.99 -5.41
CA LYS A 367 -9.14 -25.34 -5.92
C LYS A 367 -9.36 -24.69 -7.28
N ARG A 368 -10.08 -25.38 -8.19
CA ARG A 368 -10.36 -24.86 -9.52
C ARG A 368 -11.23 -23.60 -9.45
N VAL A 369 -12.27 -23.64 -8.61
CA VAL A 369 -13.17 -22.49 -8.38
C VAL A 369 -12.40 -21.32 -7.76
N ALA A 370 -11.61 -21.56 -6.72
CA ALA A 370 -10.80 -20.54 -6.07
C ALA A 370 -9.78 -19.91 -7.04
N TRP A 371 -9.15 -20.72 -7.89
CA TRP A 371 -8.24 -20.21 -8.92
C TRP A 371 -8.95 -19.37 -9.97
N GLN A 372 -10.11 -19.81 -10.48
CA GLN A 372 -10.90 -19.03 -11.44
C GLN A 372 -11.34 -17.68 -10.87
N HIS A 373 -11.79 -17.68 -9.61
CA HIS A 373 -12.16 -16.47 -8.89
C HIS A 373 -10.97 -15.50 -8.77
N TYR A 374 -9.81 -16.00 -8.33
CA TYR A 374 -8.57 -15.21 -8.24
C TYR A 374 -8.16 -14.61 -9.60
N GLN A 375 -8.24 -15.38 -10.69
CA GLN A 375 -7.92 -14.87 -12.04
C GLN A 375 -8.90 -13.81 -12.52
N LYS A 376 -10.20 -13.97 -12.22
CA LYS A 376 -11.23 -12.99 -12.59
C LYS A 376 -10.96 -11.62 -11.95
N ILE A 377 -10.69 -11.59 -10.64
CA ILE A 377 -10.36 -10.34 -9.93
C ILE A 377 -9.05 -9.76 -10.48
N LYS A 378 -8.02 -10.60 -10.68
CA LYS A 378 -6.74 -10.17 -11.23
C LYS A 378 -6.87 -9.53 -12.62
N GLN A 379 -7.82 -10.00 -13.44
CA GLN A 379 -8.10 -9.42 -14.75
C GLN A 379 -8.81 -8.08 -14.66
N GLN A 380 -9.69 -7.88 -13.67
CA GLN A 380 -10.38 -6.61 -13.41
C GLN A 380 -9.43 -5.52 -12.89
N MET A 381 -8.28 -5.90 -12.33
CA MET A 381 -7.24 -4.96 -11.88
C MET A 381 -6.25 -4.52 -12.99
N LYS A 382 -6.32 -5.11 -14.18
CA LYS A 382 -5.52 -4.71 -15.35
C LYS A 382 -6.31 -3.74 -16.22
#